data_AF-A0A6C0FAC9-F1
#
_entry.id   AF-A0A6C0FAC9-F1
#
_cell.length_a   1.000
_cell.length_b   1.000
_cell.length_c   1.000
_cell.angle_alpha   90.00
_cell.angle_beta   90.00
_cell.angle_gamma   90.00
#
_symmetry.space_group_name_H-M   'P 1'
#
loop_
_entity.id
_entity.type
_entity.pdbx_description
1 polymer ?
#
loop_
_entity_poly.entity_id
_entity_poly.type
_entity_poly.pdbx_seq_one_letter_code
_entity_poly.pdbx_strand_id
1 'polypeptide(L)'
;MPSKNKLLKQKEKEEQKEKAEEEKLLNEYWNEGTNKRGEKKAQMEHEKQMEKMQKLKEKKELEEAENADIQSTNTKVKKTKKKKGDDFELLNEALKNAPKTKAQKEAEQKQQEKLQKIAELERVNAKLKEEKELLEKEKQQNIQKGMIYEHDNIMDMEVHNTLEEDEEVITGLDNILSSFSTEDSLSFNKFYHQQLPVIKKEYPGLRLTQYQQKIHLLWKKSPLNKNNQI
;
A
#
# COMPACT_ATOMS: atom_id res chain seq x y z
N MET A 1 58.27 39.20 -4.38
CA MET A 1 56.98 39.92 -4.49
C MET A 1 56.07 39.12 -5.41
N PRO A 2 55.06 38.38 -4.92
CA PRO A 2 54.09 37.71 -5.78
C PRO A 2 53.31 38.75 -6.61
N SER A 3 53.12 38.48 -7.90
CA SER A 3 52.45 39.42 -8.82
C SER A 3 50.98 39.64 -8.41
N LYS A 4 50.45 40.85 -8.63
CA LYS A 4 49.06 41.22 -8.28
C LYS A 4 48.02 40.20 -8.77
N ASN A 5 48.24 39.58 -9.93
CA ASN A 5 47.38 38.55 -10.50
C ASN A 5 47.42 37.21 -9.74
N LYS A 6 48.55 36.86 -9.09
CA LYS A 6 48.64 35.68 -8.23
C LYS A 6 47.91 35.89 -6.91
N LEU A 7 47.97 37.10 -6.36
CA LEU A 7 47.22 37.50 -5.16
C LEU A 7 45.70 37.51 -5.42
N LEU A 8 45.24 38.02 -6.57
CA LEU A 8 43.83 37.97 -6.94
C LEU A 8 43.31 36.53 -7.09
N LYS A 9 44.07 35.65 -7.75
CA LYS A 9 43.73 34.22 -7.85
C LYS A 9 43.77 33.47 -6.51
N GLN A 10 44.56 33.93 -5.55
CA GLN A 10 44.57 33.37 -4.20
C GLN A 10 43.32 33.81 -3.43
N LYS A 11 42.94 35.09 -3.53
CA LYS A 11 41.70 35.61 -2.95
C LYS A 11 40.45 34.98 -3.54
N GLU A 12 40.37 34.80 -4.86
CA GLU A 12 39.25 34.10 -5.51
C GLU A 12 39.13 32.64 -5.03
N LYS A 13 40.27 31.96 -4.80
CA LYS A 13 40.27 30.60 -4.24
C LYS A 13 39.89 30.55 -2.78
N GLU A 14 40.22 31.57 -1.99
CA GLU A 14 39.80 31.70 -0.60
C GLU A 14 38.30 31.99 -0.52
N GLU A 15 37.78 32.89 -1.34
CA GLU A 15 36.35 33.21 -1.41
C GLU A 15 35.50 32.02 -1.90
N GLN A 16 36.01 31.22 -2.84
CA GLN A 16 35.34 29.97 -3.25
C GLN A 16 35.33 28.91 -2.15
N LYS A 17 36.36 28.88 -1.30
CA LYS A 17 36.41 27.96 -0.16
C LYS A 17 35.45 28.41 0.94
N GLU A 18 35.42 29.71 1.22
CA GLU A 18 34.51 30.31 2.20
C GLU A 18 33.05 30.06 1.81
N LYS A 19 32.69 30.29 0.54
CA LYS A 19 31.35 29.95 0.01
C LYS A 19 31.03 28.46 0.12
N ALA A 20 31.99 27.58 -0.18
CA ALA A 20 31.79 26.14 -0.04
C ALA A 20 31.68 25.67 1.41
N GLU A 21 32.27 26.38 2.36
CA GLU A 21 32.13 26.14 3.80
C GLU A 21 30.79 26.65 4.32
N GLU A 22 30.35 27.82 3.88
CA GLU A 22 29.02 28.37 4.15
C GLU A 22 27.90 27.48 3.61
N GLU A 23 28.02 26.98 2.39
CA GLU A 23 27.05 26.04 1.80
C GLU A 23 27.00 24.70 2.56
N LYS A 24 28.13 24.22 3.08
CA LYS A 24 28.17 23.02 3.92
C LYS A 24 27.49 23.24 5.26
N LEU A 25 27.77 24.37 5.91
CA LEU A 25 27.13 24.75 7.17
C LEU A 25 25.61 24.93 6.98
N LEU A 26 25.20 25.56 5.88
CA LEU A 26 23.79 25.74 5.55
C LEU A 26 23.13 24.38 5.28
N ASN A 27 23.77 23.49 4.52
CA ASN A 27 23.28 22.13 4.33
C ASN A 27 23.21 21.34 5.64
N GLU A 28 24.19 21.46 6.54
CA GLU A 28 24.15 20.81 7.84
C GLU A 28 22.99 21.35 8.68
N TYR A 29 22.80 22.67 8.71
CA TYR A 29 21.67 23.33 9.39
C TYR A 29 20.31 22.89 8.84
N TRP A 30 20.15 22.80 7.51
CA TRP A 30 18.92 22.28 6.91
C TRP A 30 18.74 20.76 7.08
N ASN A 31 19.82 20.03 7.37
CA ASN A 31 19.79 18.60 7.68
C ASN A 31 19.67 18.29 9.18
N GLU A 32 19.65 19.31 10.05
CA GLU A 32 19.33 19.15 11.46
C GLU A 32 17.82 19.02 11.62
N GLY A 33 17.38 17.87 12.15
CA GLY A 33 15.95 17.54 12.30
C GLY A 33 15.35 16.71 11.15
N THR A 34 16.08 16.47 10.06
CA THR A 34 15.62 15.53 9.02
C THR A 34 15.70 14.08 9.51
N ASN A 35 14.74 13.24 9.12
CA ASN A 35 14.73 11.82 9.50
C ASN A 35 15.73 11.03 8.65
N LYS A 36 17.02 11.17 8.94
CA LYS A 36 18.14 10.47 8.25
C LYS A 36 17.98 8.95 8.23
N ARG A 37 17.27 8.38 9.21
CA ARG A 37 16.98 6.93 9.26
C ARG A 37 15.87 6.53 8.29
N GLY A 38 14.84 7.35 8.17
CA GLY A 38 13.75 7.17 7.19
C GLY A 38 14.27 7.32 5.76
N GLU A 39 15.11 8.32 5.51
CA GLU A 39 15.72 8.55 4.20
C GLU A 39 16.61 7.38 3.77
N LYS A 40 17.49 6.88 4.65
CA LYS A 40 18.28 5.67 4.36
C LYS A 40 17.41 4.44 4.07
N LYS A 41 16.28 4.30 4.76
CA LYS A 41 15.35 3.20 4.50
C LYS A 41 14.67 3.36 3.13
N ALA A 42 14.26 4.58 2.77
CA ALA A 42 13.68 4.89 1.47
C ALA A 42 14.68 4.69 0.33
N GLN A 43 15.93 5.11 0.51
CA GLN A 43 17.02 4.90 -0.45
C GLN A 43 17.26 3.40 -0.69
N MET A 44 17.37 2.59 0.38
CA MET A 44 17.52 1.13 0.26
C MET A 44 16.31 0.45 -0.40
N GLU A 45 15.09 0.91 -0.13
CA GLU A 45 13.89 0.39 -0.77
C GLU A 45 13.85 0.75 -2.26
N HIS A 46 14.22 1.98 -2.62
CA HIS A 46 14.32 2.44 -4.00
C HIS A 46 15.41 1.67 -4.77
N GLU A 47 16.60 1.49 -4.20
CA GLU A 47 17.68 0.67 -4.79
C GLU A 47 17.21 -0.77 -5.02
N LYS A 48 16.52 -1.37 -4.04
CA LYS A 48 15.97 -2.72 -4.19
C LYS A 48 14.88 -2.81 -5.26
N GLN A 49 14.08 -1.77 -5.46
CA GLN A 49 13.09 -1.71 -6.54
C GLN A 49 13.79 -1.58 -7.90
N MET A 50 14.80 -0.72 -8.00
CA MET A 50 15.59 -0.55 -9.22
C MET A 50 16.32 -1.84 -9.61
N GLU A 51 16.93 -2.54 -8.65
CA GLU A 51 17.60 -3.83 -8.89
C GLU A 51 16.60 -4.90 -9.37
N LYS A 52 15.38 -4.95 -8.79
CA LYS A 52 14.33 -5.84 -9.28
C LYS A 52 13.91 -5.50 -10.71
N MET A 53 13.75 -4.22 -11.03
CA MET A 53 13.39 -3.78 -12.37
C MET A 53 14.49 -4.11 -13.38
N GLN A 54 15.77 -3.98 -13.01
CA GLN A 54 16.91 -4.40 -13.83
C GLN A 54 16.91 -5.90 -14.05
N LYS A 55 16.76 -6.72 -13.00
CA LYS A 55 16.69 -8.19 -13.12
C LYS A 55 15.51 -8.65 -13.97
N LEU A 56 14.35 -7.98 -13.86
CA LEU A 56 13.19 -8.27 -14.69
C LEU A 56 13.45 -7.92 -16.16
N LYS A 57 14.13 -6.81 -16.42
CA LYS A 57 14.52 -6.41 -17.78
C LYS A 57 15.52 -7.39 -18.39
N GLU A 58 16.55 -7.78 -17.65
CA GLU A 58 17.54 -8.79 -18.08
C GLU A 58 16.87 -10.15 -18.34
N LYS A 59 15.95 -10.57 -17.46
CA LYS A 59 15.19 -11.81 -17.66
C LYS A 59 14.33 -11.74 -18.93
N LYS A 60 13.67 -10.60 -19.16
CA LYS A 60 12.85 -10.39 -20.36
C LYS A 60 13.69 -10.41 -21.63
N GLU A 61 14.88 -9.80 -21.60
CA GLU A 61 15.83 -9.82 -22.72
C GLU A 61 16.31 -11.25 -23.03
N LEU A 62 16.57 -12.05 -22.00
CA LEU A 62 16.94 -13.46 -22.16
C LEU A 62 15.78 -14.29 -22.74
N GLU A 63 14.54 -14.06 -22.29
CA GLU A 63 13.35 -14.71 -22.85
C GLU A 63 13.08 -14.29 -24.30
N GLU A 64 13.34 -13.03 -24.66
CA GLU A 64 13.27 -12.55 -26.05
C GLU A 64 14.35 -13.20 -26.93
N ALA A 65 15.57 -13.38 -26.40
CA ALA A 65 16.65 -14.10 -27.09
C ALA A 65 16.33 -15.59 -27.28
N GLU A 66 15.82 -16.27 -26.23
CA GLU A 66 15.37 -17.67 -26.32
C GLU A 66 14.22 -17.83 -27.33
N ASN A 67 13.26 -16.91 -27.33
CA ASN A 67 12.17 -16.92 -28.30
C ASN A 67 12.66 -16.66 -29.73
N ALA A 68 13.65 -15.78 -29.92
CA ALA A 68 14.27 -15.57 -31.23
C ALA A 68 15.03 -16.81 -31.72
N ASP A 69 15.71 -17.53 -30.82
CA ASP A 69 16.38 -18.81 -31.12
C ASP A 69 15.37 -19.94 -31.41
N ILE A 70 14.23 -19.97 -30.72
CA ILE A 70 13.14 -20.91 -31.02
C ILE A 70 12.47 -20.58 -32.36
N GLN A 71 12.33 -19.30 -32.71
CA GLN A 71 11.81 -18.88 -34.01
C GLN A 71 12.79 -19.19 -35.15
N SER A 72 14.10 -19.04 -34.93
CA SER A 72 15.12 -19.36 -35.94
C SER A 72 15.21 -20.88 -36.18
N THR A 73 15.07 -21.69 -35.14
CA THR A 73 15.09 -23.18 -35.24
C THR A 73 13.79 -23.78 -35.80
N ASN A 74 12.67 -23.06 -35.78
CA ASN A 74 11.40 -23.50 -36.38
C ASN A 74 11.32 -23.36 -37.91
N THR A 75 12.35 -22.82 -38.56
CA THR A 75 12.39 -22.63 -40.03
C THR A 75 13.10 -23.75 -40.78
N LYS A 76 12.78 -25.04 -40.53
CA LYS A 76 13.04 -26.16 -41.47
C LYS A 76 12.47 -27.50 -40.96
N VAL A 77 11.15 -27.66 -41.00
CA VAL A 77 10.56 -29.01 -41.03
C VAL A 77 9.64 -29.12 -42.25
N LYS A 78 10.12 -29.86 -43.26
CA LYS A 78 9.37 -30.20 -44.47
C LYS A 78 8.11 -30.98 -44.07
N LYS A 79 6.95 -30.47 -44.46
CA LYS A 79 5.63 -31.08 -44.24
C LYS A 79 5.57 -32.49 -44.84
N THR A 80 5.45 -33.51 -44.00
CA THR A 80 5.04 -34.85 -44.40
C THR A 80 3.51 -34.98 -44.27
N LYS A 81 2.93 -35.71 -45.23
CA LYS A 81 1.49 -35.81 -45.52
C LYS A 81 0.65 -36.21 -44.29
N LYS A 82 -0.52 -35.57 -44.15
CA LYS A 82 -1.63 -35.92 -43.26
C LYS A 82 -1.86 -37.44 -43.23
N LYS A 83 -1.55 -38.09 -42.12
CA LYS A 83 -2.15 -39.35 -41.73
C LYS A 83 -3.35 -39.05 -40.83
N LYS A 84 -4.45 -39.75 -41.15
CA LYS A 84 -5.68 -39.79 -40.37
C LYS A 84 -5.40 -40.30 -38.96
N GLY A 85 -6.02 -39.67 -37.97
CA GLY A 85 -6.03 -40.12 -36.58
C GLY A 85 -4.81 -39.61 -35.85
N ASP A 86 -5.00 -38.56 -35.07
CA ASP A 86 -4.02 -38.07 -34.13
C ASP A 86 -3.77 -39.17 -33.09
N ASP A 87 -2.78 -40.05 -33.35
CA ASP A 87 -2.32 -41.04 -32.37
C ASP A 87 -1.95 -40.35 -31.04
N PHE A 88 -1.56 -39.06 -31.09
CA PHE A 88 -1.38 -38.20 -29.93
C PHE A 88 -2.68 -37.80 -29.23
N GLU A 89 -3.78 -37.57 -29.94
CA GLU A 89 -5.07 -37.30 -29.31
C GLU A 89 -5.62 -38.56 -28.66
N LEU A 90 -5.51 -39.72 -29.33
CA LEU A 90 -5.88 -41.01 -28.75
C LEU A 90 -5.02 -41.35 -27.53
N LEU A 91 -3.71 -41.06 -27.58
CA LEU A 91 -2.79 -41.24 -26.44
C LEU A 91 -3.13 -40.27 -25.29
N ASN A 92 -3.43 -39.00 -25.58
CA ASN A 92 -3.82 -38.02 -24.59
C ASN A 92 -5.19 -38.35 -23.96
N GLU A 93 -6.12 -38.90 -24.74
CA GLU A 93 -7.42 -39.37 -24.27
C GLU A 93 -7.28 -40.64 -23.42
N ALA A 94 -6.40 -41.57 -23.82
CA ALA A 94 -6.04 -42.75 -23.03
C ALA A 94 -5.32 -42.39 -21.72
N LEU A 95 -4.44 -41.38 -21.73
CA LEU A 95 -3.77 -40.85 -20.52
C LEU A 95 -4.74 -40.13 -19.59
N LYS A 96 -5.74 -39.42 -20.13
CA LYS A 96 -6.82 -38.81 -19.35
C LYS A 96 -7.73 -39.86 -18.70
N ASN A 97 -7.97 -40.98 -19.40
CA ASN A 97 -8.83 -42.07 -18.94
C ASN A 97 -8.08 -43.14 -18.11
N ALA A 98 -6.75 -43.09 -18.05
CA ALA A 98 -5.98 -43.94 -17.14
C ALA A 98 -6.31 -43.57 -15.68
N PRO A 99 -6.50 -44.56 -14.78
CA PRO A 99 -6.81 -44.28 -13.39
C PRO A 99 -5.62 -43.58 -12.72
N LYS A 100 -5.72 -42.24 -12.59
CA LYS A 100 -4.73 -41.41 -11.91
C LYS A 100 -4.50 -41.93 -10.49
N THR A 101 -3.24 -42.15 -10.13
CA THR A 101 -2.84 -42.50 -8.77
C THR A 101 -3.25 -41.38 -7.81
N LYS A 102 -3.49 -41.72 -6.53
CA LYS A 102 -3.99 -40.77 -5.51
C LYS A 102 -3.12 -39.50 -5.42
N ALA A 103 -1.81 -39.63 -5.62
CA ALA A 103 -0.85 -38.52 -5.62
C ALA A 103 -0.96 -37.57 -6.84
N GLN A 104 -1.33 -38.08 -8.02
CA GLN A 104 -1.51 -37.25 -9.22
C GLN A 104 -2.80 -36.42 -9.14
N LYS A 105 -3.87 -36.97 -8.55
CA LYS A 105 -5.12 -36.22 -8.30
C LYS A 105 -4.93 -35.08 -7.31
N GLU A 106 -4.12 -35.28 -6.26
CA GLU A 106 -3.82 -34.25 -5.28
C GLU A 106 -2.96 -33.11 -5.86
N ALA A 107 -1.99 -33.45 -6.73
CA ALA A 107 -1.18 -32.45 -7.43
C ALA A 107 -2.01 -31.59 -8.40
N GLU A 108 -2.94 -32.20 -9.14
CA GLU A 108 -3.83 -31.51 -10.08
C GLU A 108 -4.86 -30.63 -9.35
N GLN A 109 -5.44 -31.12 -8.24
CA GLN A 109 -6.31 -30.31 -7.39
C GLN A 109 -5.57 -29.09 -6.81
N LYS A 110 -4.32 -29.26 -6.37
CA LYS A 110 -3.50 -28.16 -5.85
C LYS A 110 -3.11 -27.16 -6.95
N GLN A 111 -2.96 -27.58 -8.20
CA GLN A 111 -2.75 -26.67 -9.32
C GLN A 111 -4.03 -25.92 -9.69
N GLN A 112 -5.17 -26.59 -9.69
CA GLN A 112 -6.48 -25.95 -9.93
C GLN A 112 -6.82 -24.93 -8.85
N GLU A 113 -6.55 -25.23 -7.56
CA GLU A 113 -6.79 -24.28 -6.46
C GLU A 113 -5.89 -23.04 -6.56
N LYS A 114 -4.64 -23.21 -7.02
CA LYS A 114 -3.73 -22.07 -7.28
C LYS A 114 -4.23 -21.20 -8.43
N LEU A 115 -4.69 -21.82 -9.52
CA LEU A 115 -5.25 -21.10 -10.67
C LEU A 115 -6.54 -20.35 -10.29
N GLN A 116 -7.41 -20.96 -9.47
CA GLN A 116 -8.61 -20.30 -8.96
C GLN A 116 -8.27 -19.10 -8.07
N LYS A 117 -7.28 -19.21 -7.17
CA LYS A 117 -6.82 -18.10 -6.32
C LYS A 117 -6.22 -16.95 -7.14
N ILE A 118 -5.49 -17.25 -8.22
CA ILE A 118 -4.94 -16.22 -9.12
C ILE A 118 -6.08 -15.51 -9.86
N ALA A 119 -7.05 -16.25 -10.40
CA ALA A 119 -8.20 -15.68 -11.09
C ALA A 119 -9.09 -14.82 -10.16
N GLU A 120 -9.24 -15.22 -8.90
CA GLU A 120 -9.96 -14.44 -7.89
C GLU A 120 -9.22 -13.13 -7.54
N LEU A 121 -7.90 -13.20 -7.37
CA LEU A 121 -7.06 -12.04 -7.10
C LEU A 121 -7.05 -11.05 -8.28
N GLU A 122 -7.06 -11.55 -9.52
CA GLU A 122 -7.20 -10.74 -10.72
C GLU A 122 -8.57 -10.03 -10.79
N ARG A 123 -9.66 -10.73 -10.43
CA ARG A 123 -11.01 -10.12 -10.34
C ARG A 123 -11.10 -9.04 -9.28
N VAL A 124 -10.51 -9.25 -8.10
CA VAL A 124 -10.47 -8.23 -7.04
C VAL A 124 -9.68 -7.01 -7.51
N ASN A 125 -8.53 -7.22 -8.16
CA ASN A 125 -7.73 -6.13 -8.71
C ASN A 125 -8.43 -5.38 -9.84
N ALA A 126 -9.23 -6.06 -10.69
CA ALA A 126 -10.03 -5.42 -11.72
C ALA A 126 -11.11 -4.51 -11.10
N LYS A 127 -11.84 -4.99 -10.10
CA LYS A 127 -12.84 -4.19 -9.37
C LYS A 127 -12.23 -2.96 -8.69
N LEU A 128 -11.05 -3.13 -8.09
CA LEU A 128 -10.35 -2.03 -7.43
C LEU A 128 -9.85 -0.97 -8.44
N LYS A 129 -9.46 -1.40 -9.65
CA LYS A 129 -9.13 -0.47 -10.75
C LYS A 129 -10.35 0.29 -11.26
N GLU A 130 -11.48 -0.40 -11.45
CA GLU A 130 -12.75 0.23 -11.86
C GLU A 130 -13.23 1.25 -10.83
N GLU A 131 -13.14 0.94 -9.53
CA GLU A 131 -13.49 1.86 -8.45
C GLU A 131 -12.60 3.11 -8.45
N LYS A 132 -11.27 2.93 -8.65
CA LYS A 132 -10.34 4.05 -8.78
C LYS A 132 -10.61 4.92 -10.00
N GLU A 133 -10.92 4.31 -11.14
CA GLU A 133 -11.25 5.03 -12.36
C GLU A 133 -12.58 5.82 -12.21
N LEU A 134 -13.55 5.25 -11.50
CA LEU A 134 -14.81 5.95 -11.19
C LEU A 134 -14.56 7.16 -10.29
N LEU A 135 -13.75 6.99 -9.24
CA LEU A 135 -13.38 8.07 -8.32
C LEU A 135 -12.56 9.17 -9.01
N GLU A 136 -11.70 8.81 -9.97
CA GLU A 136 -10.98 9.78 -10.79
C GLU A 136 -11.90 10.55 -11.74
N LYS A 137 -12.87 9.87 -12.37
CA LYS A 137 -13.91 10.52 -13.19
C LYS A 137 -14.78 11.46 -12.37
N GLU A 138 -15.15 11.07 -11.16
CA GLU A 138 -15.90 11.92 -10.23
C GLU A 138 -15.09 13.17 -9.85
N LYS A 139 -13.79 13.00 -9.53
CA LYS A 139 -12.88 14.13 -9.29
C LYS A 139 -12.79 15.06 -10.49
N GLN A 140 -12.66 14.52 -11.71
CA GLN A 140 -12.63 15.32 -12.94
C GLN A 140 -13.94 16.07 -13.17
N GLN A 141 -15.09 15.45 -12.92
CA GLN A 141 -16.39 16.12 -13.00
C GLN A 141 -16.52 17.23 -11.94
N ASN A 142 -16.03 17.00 -10.73
CA ASN A 142 -16.05 18.01 -9.66
C ASN A 142 -15.12 19.19 -9.97
N ILE A 143 -13.93 18.94 -10.53
CA ILE A 143 -13.03 19.98 -11.03
C ILE A 143 -13.69 20.78 -12.17
N GLN A 144 -14.35 20.10 -13.12
CA GLN A 144 -15.10 20.77 -14.21
C GLN A 144 -16.27 21.62 -13.68
N LYS A 145 -16.91 21.19 -12.58
CA LYS A 145 -17.94 21.95 -11.86
C LYS A 145 -17.37 23.08 -10.98
N GLY A 146 -16.04 23.28 -10.96
CA GLY A 146 -15.39 24.32 -10.17
C GLY A 146 -15.25 24.00 -8.68
N MET A 147 -15.53 22.77 -8.25
CA MET A 147 -15.24 22.32 -6.87
C MET A 147 -13.78 21.90 -6.78
N ILE A 148 -12.94 22.80 -6.27
CA ILE A 148 -11.52 22.58 -6.01
C ILE A 148 -11.40 21.72 -4.75
N TYR A 149 -11.00 20.46 -4.91
CA TYR A 149 -10.63 19.58 -3.80
C TYR A 149 -9.12 19.69 -3.53
N GLU A 150 -8.68 20.84 -3.03
CA GLU A 150 -7.37 20.96 -2.39
C GLU A 150 -7.49 20.47 -0.95
N HIS A 151 -7.38 19.16 -0.76
CA HIS A 151 -7.34 18.54 0.57
C HIS A 151 -5.94 18.53 1.20
N ASP A 152 -5.00 19.32 0.70
CA ASP A 152 -3.65 19.41 1.28
C ASP A 152 -3.55 20.43 2.43
N ASN A 153 -4.54 21.33 2.61
CA ASN A 153 -4.53 22.38 3.65
C ASN A 153 -5.83 22.47 4.48
N ILE A 154 -6.39 21.34 4.96
CA ILE A 154 -7.55 21.39 5.89
C ILE A 154 -7.18 21.94 7.29
N MET A 155 -5.89 22.08 7.61
CA MET A 155 -5.44 22.55 8.93
C MET A 155 -5.36 24.08 9.08
N ASP A 156 -5.42 24.86 7.99
CA ASP A 156 -5.27 26.33 8.02
C ASP A 156 -6.59 27.08 7.81
N MET A 157 -7.73 26.42 8.07
CA MET A 157 -9.02 27.09 8.06
C MET A 157 -9.16 27.90 9.35
N GLU A 158 -8.80 29.18 9.30
CA GLU A 158 -9.17 30.14 10.34
C GLU A 158 -10.70 30.16 10.46
N VAL A 159 -11.20 29.61 11.56
CA VAL A 159 -12.62 29.61 11.90
C VAL A 159 -13.03 31.05 12.20
N HIS A 160 -13.52 31.75 11.18
CA HIS A 160 -14.37 32.92 11.39
C HIS A 160 -15.77 32.43 11.76
N ASN A 161 -16.03 32.30 13.07
CA ASN A 161 -17.38 32.16 13.59
C ASN A 161 -18.14 33.48 13.33
N THR A 162 -18.68 33.65 12.12
CA THR A 162 -19.80 34.54 11.87
C THR A 162 -21.06 33.68 11.94
N LEU A 163 -21.72 33.78 13.09
CA LEU A 163 -22.93 33.05 13.45
C LEU A 163 -24.11 33.79 12.84
N GLU A 164 -24.47 33.48 11.59
CA GLU A 164 -25.73 33.97 10.99
C GLU A 164 -26.19 33.04 9.85
N GLU A 165 -27.28 32.33 10.16
CA GLU A 165 -28.33 31.82 9.26
C GLU A 165 -27.92 30.97 8.04
N ASP A 166 -27.79 29.66 8.27
CA ASP A 166 -28.14 28.61 7.29
C ASP A 166 -28.52 27.33 8.08
N GLU A 167 -29.62 27.42 8.83
CA GLU A 167 -30.30 26.27 9.44
C GLU A 167 -31.21 25.58 8.42
N GLU A 168 -30.68 24.95 7.37
CA GLU A 168 -31.49 24.06 6.54
C GLU A 168 -30.64 22.90 5.97
N VAL A 169 -31.02 21.68 6.38
CA VAL A 169 -30.56 20.37 5.87
C VAL A 169 -29.25 19.79 6.47
N ILE A 170 -29.27 19.45 7.76
CA ILE A 170 -28.40 18.39 8.33
C ILE A 170 -29.29 17.27 8.90
N THR A 171 -30.10 16.62 8.06
CA THR A 171 -30.94 15.47 8.46
C THR A 171 -30.38 14.11 8.01
N GLY A 172 -29.22 14.11 7.35
CA GLY A 172 -28.57 12.88 6.86
C GLY A 172 -27.71 12.17 7.91
N LEU A 173 -26.96 12.92 8.73
CA LEU A 173 -26.01 12.34 9.69
C LEU A 173 -26.69 11.85 10.98
N ASP A 174 -27.70 12.58 11.47
CA ASP A 174 -28.39 12.21 12.72
C ASP A 174 -29.23 10.93 12.58
N ASN A 175 -29.77 10.65 11.39
CA ASN A 175 -30.51 9.41 11.14
C ASN A 175 -29.57 8.18 11.03
N ILE A 176 -28.34 8.38 10.55
CA ILE A 176 -27.29 7.35 10.52
C ILE A 176 -26.72 7.10 11.93
N LEU A 177 -26.56 8.15 12.73
CA LEU A 177 -26.10 8.04 14.12
C LEU A 177 -27.16 7.39 15.02
N SER A 178 -28.44 7.67 14.76
CA SER A 178 -29.58 7.04 15.44
C SER A 178 -29.70 5.55 15.08
N SER A 179 -29.49 5.18 13.80
CA SER A 179 -29.43 3.77 13.37
C SER A 179 -28.29 2.99 14.05
N PHE A 180 -27.12 3.63 14.26
CA PHE A 180 -26.01 3.01 14.99
C PHE A 180 -26.24 2.91 16.52
N SER A 181 -27.15 3.72 17.07
CA SER A 181 -27.47 3.73 18.50
C SER A 181 -28.50 2.66 18.92
N THR A 182 -28.99 1.84 17.98
CA THR A 182 -29.96 0.76 18.24
C THR A 182 -29.32 -0.57 18.65
N GLU A 183 -28.16 -0.54 19.31
CA GLU A 183 -27.69 -1.65 20.15
C GLU A 183 -27.22 -1.10 21.49
N ASP A 184 -28.19 -0.84 22.36
CA ASP A 184 -28.03 -0.41 23.76
C ASP A 184 -27.46 -1.53 24.66
N SER A 185 -26.59 -2.35 24.08
CA SER A 185 -25.56 -3.06 24.81
C SER A 185 -24.47 -2.06 25.17
N LEU A 186 -24.05 -2.03 26.43
CA LEU A 186 -22.95 -1.21 26.88
C LEU A 186 -21.70 -1.51 26.04
N SER A 187 -21.46 -0.71 25.01
CA SER A 187 -20.32 -0.91 24.11
C SER A 187 -19.03 -0.81 24.92
N PHE A 188 -18.00 -1.57 24.52
CA PHE A 188 -16.67 -1.56 25.16
C PHE A 188 -16.16 -0.13 25.41
N ASN A 189 -16.46 0.80 24.49
CA ASN A 189 -16.10 2.21 24.62
C ASN A 189 -16.72 2.88 25.86
N LYS A 190 -18.01 2.64 26.14
CA LYS A 190 -18.69 3.19 27.33
C LYS A 190 -18.09 2.65 28.62
N PHE A 191 -17.82 1.34 28.65
CA PHE A 191 -17.12 0.70 29.77
C PHE A 191 -15.68 1.24 29.94
N TYR A 192 -14.99 1.46 28.82
CA TYR A 192 -13.63 2.00 28.82
C TYR A 192 -13.57 3.38 29.45
N HIS A 193 -14.45 4.30 29.05
CA HIS A 193 -14.48 5.64 29.62
C HIS A 193 -14.84 5.65 31.10
N GLN A 194 -15.72 4.74 31.55
CA GLN A 194 -16.08 4.63 32.97
C GLN A 194 -14.95 4.06 33.83
N GLN A 195 -14.21 3.07 33.32
CA GLN A 195 -13.16 2.39 34.08
C GLN A 195 -11.79 3.07 34.01
N LEU A 196 -11.55 3.89 32.99
CA LEU A 196 -10.27 4.59 32.81
C LEU A 196 -9.88 5.44 34.03
N PRO A 197 -10.75 6.27 34.63
CA PRO A 197 -10.39 7.05 35.81
C PRO A 197 -10.11 6.19 37.05
N VAL A 198 -10.83 5.08 37.21
CA VAL A 198 -10.66 4.16 38.35
C VAL A 198 -9.28 3.52 38.30
N ILE A 199 -8.89 2.97 37.15
CA ILE A 199 -7.60 2.29 37.00
C ILE A 199 -6.44 3.29 37.03
N LYS A 200 -6.63 4.52 36.53
CA LYS A 200 -5.63 5.58 36.66
C LYS A 200 -5.36 5.96 38.12
N LYS A 201 -6.37 5.90 39.00
CA LYS A 201 -6.20 6.13 40.44
C LYS A 201 -5.48 4.96 41.11
N GLU A 202 -5.80 3.72 40.75
CA GLU A 202 -5.20 2.52 41.34
C GLU A 202 -3.75 2.27 40.89
N TYR A 203 -3.42 2.61 39.64
CA TYR A 203 -2.10 2.35 39.07
C TYR A 203 -1.52 3.62 38.45
N PRO A 204 -1.14 4.63 39.24
CA PRO A 204 -0.49 5.82 38.69
C PRO A 204 0.83 5.44 38.01
N GLY A 205 1.09 6.02 36.83
CA GLY A 205 2.34 5.83 36.09
C GLY A 205 2.34 4.71 35.03
N LEU A 206 1.23 4.01 34.81
CA LEU A 206 1.09 3.06 33.70
C LEU A 206 0.98 3.81 32.35
N ARG A 207 1.47 3.19 31.26
CA ARG A 207 1.27 3.73 29.90
C ARG A 207 -0.19 3.55 29.44
N LEU A 208 -0.66 4.40 28.53
CA LEU A 208 -2.03 4.33 27.99
C LEU A 208 -2.38 2.96 27.42
N THR A 209 -1.45 2.34 26.69
CA THR A 209 -1.61 0.99 26.14
C THR A 209 -1.78 -0.08 27.21
N GLN A 210 -1.09 0.05 28.34
CA GLN A 210 -1.19 -0.88 29.47
C GLN A 210 -2.51 -0.71 30.22
N TYR A 211 -3.01 0.53 30.36
CA TYR A 211 -4.36 0.76 30.88
C TYR A 211 -5.42 0.13 29.99
N GLN A 212 -5.33 0.32 28.67
CA GLN A 212 -6.24 -0.30 27.70
C GLN A 212 -6.25 -1.82 27.83
N GLN A 213 -5.08 -2.46 27.95
CA GLN A 213 -4.98 -3.91 28.16
C GLN A 213 -5.66 -4.35 29.46
N LYS A 214 -5.45 -3.65 30.57
CA LYS A 214 -6.12 -3.96 31.86
C LYS A 214 -7.64 -3.78 31.77
N ILE A 215 -8.11 -2.68 31.17
CA ILE A 215 -9.54 -2.43 30.97
C ILE A 215 -10.16 -3.51 30.08
N HIS A 216 -9.46 -3.93 29.04
CA HIS A 216 -9.94 -4.99 28.16
C HIS A 216 -10.03 -6.36 28.86
N LEU A 217 -9.08 -6.68 29.75
CA LEU A 217 -9.17 -7.88 30.59
C LEU A 217 -10.35 -7.79 31.57
N LEU A 218 -10.59 -6.62 32.17
CA LEU A 218 -11.75 -6.40 33.04
C LEU A 218 -13.05 -6.50 32.26
N TRP A 219 -13.11 -5.96 31.04
CA TRP A 219 -14.25 -6.08 30.15
C TRP A 219 -14.56 -7.53 29.81
N LYS A 220 -13.53 -8.31 29.46
CA LYS A 220 -13.66 -9.76 29.21
C LYS A 220 -14.17 -10.55 30.41
N LYS A 221 -14.02 -10.05 31.64
CA LYS A 221 -14.54 -10.68 32.86
C LYS A 221 -15.84 -10.05 33.36
N SER A 222 -16.24 -8.92 32.78
CA SER A 222 -17.39 -8.15 33.23
C SER A 222 -18.70 -8.86 32.84
N PRO A 223 -19.72 -8.87 33.71
CA PRO A 223 -21.05 -9.36 33.37
C PRO A 223 -21.76 -8.45 32.34
N LEU A 224 -21.24 -7.25 32.12
CA LEU A 224 -21.75 -6.30 31.13
C LEU A 224 -21.34 -6.64 29.69
N ASN A 225 -20.40 -7.59 29.51
CA ASN A 225 -20.01 -8.05 28.20
C ASN A 225 -21.01 -9.08 27.67
N LYS A 226 -21.56 -8.84 26.47
CA LYS A 226 -22.49 -9.76 25.77
C LYS A 226 -22.00 -11.21 25.79
N ASN A 227 -20.70 -11.42 25.62
CA ASN A 227 -20.11 -12.76 25.55
C ASN A 227 -20.16 -13.54 26.87
N ASN A 228 -20.40 -12.87 27.99
CA ASN A 228 -20.44 -13.47 29.33
C ASN A 228 -21.86 -13.60 29.89
N GLN A 229 -22.88 -13.15 29.14
CA GLN A 229 -24.28 -13.28 29.51
C GLN A 229 -24.79 -14.64 29.04
N ILE A 230 -24.43 -15.70 29.77
CA ILE A 230 -24.98 -17.05 29.65
C ILE A 230 -25.86 -17.32 30.87
#